data_AF-A0A965B592-F1
#
_entry.id   AF-A0A965B592-F1
#
_cell.length_a   1.000
_cell.length_b   1.000
_cell.length_c   1.000
_cell.angle_alpha   90.00
_cell.angle_beta   90.00
_cell.angle_gamma   90.00
#
_symmetry.space_group_name_H-M   'P 1'
#
loop_
_entity.id
_entity.type
_entity.pdbx_description
1 polymer ?
#
loop_
_entity_poly.entity_id
_entity_poly.type
_entity_poly.pdbx_seq_one_letter_code
_entity_poly.pdbx_strand_id
1 'polypeptide(L)'
;NVNEYSARYSILDREFYIPAPEHIAAQSVVNNQGRGETLTGDEAARVLEILKADSARAYDNYESMISQDGQQGLARELARMNLPANIYTQWYWKVDLHNLLHFLRLRADAHAQYEIRVYADEICKIVADWVPFAYAAFEDYRMGGATLSKTAVDVMRRMIKGEDVTQENSGMSKGEWREFMSVIDG
;
A
#
# COMPACT_ATOMS: atom_id res chain seq x y z
N ASN A 1 12.98 -11.34 8.37
CA ASN A 1 14.27 -10.63 8.48
C ASN A 1 14.45 -9.72 7.29
N VAL A 2 14.73 -8.45 7.54
CA VAL A 2 15.03 -7.45 6.50
C VAL A 2 16.45 -6.96 6.71
N ASN A 3 17.17 -6.72 5.63
CA ASN A 3 18.45 -6.00 5.62
C ASN A 3 18.38 -4.92 4.54
N GLU A 4 18.37 -3.65 4.96
CA GLU A 4 18.17 -2.50 4.09
C GLU A 4 19.48 -1.75 3.84
N TYR A 5 19.59 -1.18 2.63
CA TYR A 5 20.68 -0.31 2.25
C TYR A 5 20.82 0.87 3.22
N SER A 6 22.01 1.03 3.80
CA SER A 6 22.23 2.07 4.81
C SER A 6 22.78 3.35 4.20
N ALA A 7 21.92 4.37 4.13
CA ALA A 7 22.29 5.74 3.78
C ALA A 7 23.21 6.43 4.82
N ARG A 8 23.71 5.70 5.84
CA ARG A 8 24.79 6.16 6.74
C ARG A 8 26.16 5.88 6.13
N TYR A 9 26.29 4.70 5.53
CA TYR A 9 27.56 4.19 5.01
C TYR A 9 27.69 4.39 3.50
N SER A 10 26.57 4.57 2.81
CA SER A 10 26.54 4.70 1.36
C SER A 10 25.91 6.01 0.90
N ILE A 11 26.27 6.42 -0.31
CA ILE A 11 25.60 7.48 -1.04
C ILE A 11 24.38 6.84 -1.71
N LEU A 12 23.20 7.45 -1.56
CA LEU A 12 22.00 6.98 -2.23
C LEU A 12 22.02 7.41 -3.70
N ASP A 13 21.49 6.58 -4.58
CA ASP A 13 21.34 6.94 -5.99
C ASP A 13 20.27 8.02 -6.16
N ARG A 14 20.37 8.80 -7.25
CA ARG A 14 19.40 9.85 -7.62
C ARG A 14 18.12 9.24 -8.20
N GLU A 15 17.47 8.37 -7.45
CA GLU A 15 16.29 7.63 -7.86
C GLU A 15 15.11 7.94 -6.95
N PHE A 16 14.03 8.44 -7.55
CA PHE A 16 12.82 8.84 -6.82
C PHE A 16 11.59 8.26 -7.48
N TYR A 17 10.64 7.78 -6.68
CA TYR A 17 9.31 7.44 -7.14
C TYR A 17 8.56 8.73 -7.48
N ILE A 18 8.19 8.86 -8.75
CA ILE A 18 7.25 9.87 -9.25
C ILE A 18 6.02 9.12 -9.76
N PRO A 19 4.83 9.35 -9.20
CA PRO A 19 3.63 8.61 -9.58
C PRO A 19 3.27 8.91 -11.04
N ALA A 20 2.74 7.90 -11.74
CA ALA A 20 2.11 8.11 -13.04
C ALA A 20 0.88 9.04 -12.89
N PRO A 21 0.50 9.83 -13.91
CA PRO A 21 -0.59 10.79 -13.82
C PRO A 21 -1.91 10.22 -13.29
N GLU A 22 -2.26 8.98 -13.69
CA GLU A 22 -3.45 8.25 -13.26
C GLU A 22 -3.49 7.95 -11.75
N HIS A 23 -2.33 7.97 -11.09
CA HIS A 23 -2.18 7.70 -9.66
C HIS A 23 -2.18 8.96 -8.80
N ILE A 24 -2.24 10.13 -9.42
CA ILE A 24 -2.34 11.41 -8.73
C ILE A 24 -3.80 11.70 -8.53
N ALA A 25 -4.26 11.55 -7.30
CA ALA A 25 -5.67 11.67 -6.97
C ALA A 25 -5.87 12.54 -5.73
N ALA A 26 -7.04 13.16 -5.66
CA ALA A 26 -7.53 13.84 -4.47
C ALA A 26 -7.67 12.86 -3.29
N GLN A 27 -7.77 13.39 -2.08
CA GLN A 27 -8.10 12.60 -0.90
C GLN A 27 -9.54 12.08 -1.00
N SER A 28 -9.77 10.80 -0.75
CA SER A 28 -11.14 10.26 -0.72
C SER A 28 -11.94 10.83 0.46
N VAL A 29 -13.19 11.20 0.20
CA VAL A 29 -14.15 11.71 1.19
C VAL A 29 -14.83 10.61 2.02
N VAL A 30 -14.77 9.37 1.54
CA VAL A 30 -15.36 8.19 2.21
C VAL A 30 -14.28 7.40 2.95
N ASN A 31 -13.08 7.31 2.37
CA ASN A 31 -11.94 6.63 2.96
C ASN A 31 -10.80 7.62 3.17
N ASN A 32 -10.62 8.11 4.41
CA ASN A 32 -9.55 9.05 4.75
C ASN A 32 -8.13 8.49 4.56
N GLN A 33 -7.97 7.20 4.30
CA GLN A 33 -6.69 6.56 4.00
C GLN A 33 -6.52 6.25 2.50
N GLY A 34 -7.55 6.52 1.67
CA GLY A 34 -7.61 6.16 0.26
C GLY A 34 -7.59 7.35 -0.68
N ARG A 35 -7.41 7.05 -1.97
CA ARG A 35 -7.47 8.02 -3.08
C ARG A 35 -8.91 8.19 -3.57
N GLY A 36 -9.26 9.42 -3.93
CA GLY A 36 -10.52 9.82 -4.56
C GLY A 36 -10.33 9.99 -6.08
N GLU A 37 -10.90 11.04 -6.65
CA GLU A 37 -10.82 11.32 -8.08
C GLU A 37 -9.41 11.73 -8.52
N THR A 38 -8.98 11.22 -9.67
CA THR A 38 -7.71 11.58 -10.30
C THR A 38 -7.68 13.07 -10.64
N LEU A 39 -6.59 13.75 -10.27
CA LEU A 39 -6.36 15.15 -10.67
C LEU A 39 -6.10 15.19 -12.19
N THR A 40 -6.54 16.26 -12.86
CA THR A 40 -6.42 16.38 -14.32
C THR A 40 -5.88 17.75 -14.74
N GLY A 41 -5.46 17.85 -16.01
CA GLY A 41 -5.02 19.09 -16.62
C GLY A 41 -3.86 19.78 -15.89
N ASP A 42 -3.96 21.11 -15.79
CA ASP A 42 -2.90 21.96 -15.23
C ASP A 42 -2.61 21.66 -13.77
N GLU A 43 -3.60 21.20 -12.99
CA GLU A 43 -3.40 20.85 -11.59
C GLU A 43 -2.52 19.61 -11.43
N ALA A 44 -2.80 18.55 -12.18
CA ALA A 44 -1.98 17.34 -12.18
C ALA A 44 -0.54 17.63 -12.65
N ALA A 45 -0.41 18.42 -13.72
CA ALA A 45 0.89 18.84 -14.24
C ALA A 45 1.68 19.63 -13.19
N ARG A 46 1.04 20.59 -12.51
CA ARG A 46 1.67 21.37 -11.44
C ARG A 46 2.14 20.48 -10.29
N VAL A 47 1.34 19.52 -9.83
CA VAL A 47 1.71 18.60 -8.75
C VAL A 47 2.91 17.72 -9.15
N LEU A 48 2.90 17.18 -10.36
CA LEU A 48 4.04 16.40 -10.90
C LEU A 48 5.33 17.21 -10.93
N GLU A 49 5.26 18.44 -11.42
CA GLU A 49 6.45 19.29 -11.50
C GLU A 49 6.97 19.67 -10.12
N ILE A 50 6.10 19.88 -9.12
CA ILE A 50 6.53 20.07 -7.72
C ILE A 50 7.28 18.82 -7.22
N LEU A 51 6.71 17.62 -7.38
CA LEU A 51 7.35 16.39 -6.90
C LEU A 51 8.71 16.16 -7.54
N LYS A 52 8.83 16.38 -8.85
CA LYS A 52 10.10 16.24 -9.59
C LYS A 52 11.11 17.31 -9.16
N ALA A 53 10.72 18.58 -9.18
CA ALA A 53 11.62 19.69 -8.86
C ALA A 53 12.10 19.64 -7.41
N ASP A 54 11.24 19.22 -6.48
CA ASP A 54 11.59 19.08 -5.06
C ASP A 54 12.53 17.90 -4.84
N SER A 55 12.29 16.76 -5.51
CA SER A 55 13.20 15.60 -5.47
C SER A 55 14.58 15.94 -6.02
N ALA A 56 14.63 16.60 -7.18
CA ALA A 56 15.89 17.02 -7.81
C ALA A 56 16.66 18.02 -6.92
N ARG A 57 15.98 19.07 -6.44
CA ARG A 57 16.57 20.08 -5.57
C ARG A 57 17.04 19.50 -4.23
N ALA A 58 16.27 18.59 -3.64
CA ALA A 58 16.66 17.91 -2.41
C ALA A 58 17.95 17.09 -2.59
N TYR A 59 18.09 16.42 -3.74
CA TYR A 59 19.29 15.67 -4.06
C TYR A 59 20.49 16.57 -4.38
N ASP A 60 20.31 17.66 -5.14
CA ASP A 60 21.38 18.64 -5.39
C ASP A 60 21.92 19.22 -4.08
N ASN A 61 21.03 19.55 -3.13
CA ASN A 61 21.40 19.98 -1.79
C ASN A 61 22.13 18.88 -1.01
N TYR A 62 21.67 17.63 -1.12
CA TYR A 62 22.34 16.48 -0.50
C TYR A 62 23.77 16.31 -1.01
N GLU A 63 23.98 16.32 -2.34
CA GLU A 63 25.32 16.24 -2.96
C GLU A 63 26.20 17.43 -2.55
N SER A 64 25.63 18.64 -2.57
CA SER A 64 26.35 19.83 -2.12
C SER A 64 26.76 19.74 -0.65
N MET A 65 25.94 19.17 0.23
CA MET A 65 26.27 19.04 1.65
C MET A 65 27.38 18.03 1.89
N ILE A 66 27.41 16.90 1.17
CA ILE A 66 28.45 15.86 1.36
C ILE A 66 29.76 16.18 0.64
N SER A 67 29.75 17.13 -0.31
CA SER A 67 30.94 17.53 -1.06
C SER A 67 32.05 18.03 -0.14
N GLN A 68 33.29 17.68 -0.47
CA GLN A 68 34.51 18.18 0.19
C GLN A 68 35.24 19.23 -0.65
N ASP A 69 34.66 19.63 -1.78
CA ASP A 69 35.22 20.71 -2.60
C ASP A 69 34.95 22.06 -1.94
N GLY A 70 36.01 22.70 -1.43
CA GLY A 70 35.93 23.99 -0.74
C GLY A 70 35.28 23.97 0.65
N GLN A 71 34.98 22.80 1.23
CA GLN A 71 34.34 22.66 2.55
C GLN A 71 34.65 21.30 3.21
N GLN A 72 34.24 21.11 4.47
CA GLN A 72 34.55 19.87 5.23
C GLN A 72 33.71 18.64 4.81
N GLY A 73 32.56 18.86 4.17
CA GLY A 73 31.57 17.81 3.88
C GLY A 73 30.81 17.35 5.12
N LEU A 74 29.49 17.47 5.09
CA LEU A 74 28.60 17.02 6.15
C LEU A 74 28.57 15.48 6.21
N ALA A 75 28.48 14.94 7.43
CA ALA A 75 28.30 13.50 7.60
C ALA A 75 27.06 13.00 6.85
N ARG A 76 27.18 11.90 6.10
CA ARG A 76 26.11 11.32 5.27
C ARG A 76 24.81 11.11 6.04
N GLU A 77 24.92 10.78 7.33
CA GLU A 77 23.75 10.57 8.18
C GLU A 77 22.94 11.79 8.53
N LEU A 78 23.58 12.95 8.51
CA LEU A 78 22.91 14.24 8.66
C LEU A 78 22.44 14.74 7.29
N ALA A 79 23.27 14.61 6.25
CA ALA A 79 22.94 15.08 4.91
C ALA A 79 21.67 14.42 4.35
N ARG A 80 21.49 13.10 4.55
CA ARG A 80 20.31 12.38 4.04
C ARG A 80 18.98 12.84 4.62
N MET A 81 18.98 13.57 5.74
CA MET A 81 17.74 14.04 6.38
C MET A 81 16.95 14.99 5.47
N ASN A 82 17.59 15.57 4.47
CA ASN A 82 16.97 16.43 3.47
C ASN A 82 16.30 15.64 2.32
N LEU A 83 16.52 14.34 2.20
CA LEU A 83 15.97 13.54 1.11
C LEU A 83 14.50 13.19 1.40
N PRO A 84 13.59 13.39 0.44
CA PRO A 84 12.16 13.10 0.63
C PRO A 84 11.89 11.60 0.69
N ALA A 85 10.73 11.23 1.25
CA ALA A 85 10.32 9.84 1.47
C ALA A 85 10.07 9.02 0.17
N ASN A 86 10.01 9.68 -0.99
CA ASN A 86 9.89 9.02 -2.28
C ASN A 86 11.25 8.61 -2.88
N ILE A 87 12.38 8.79 -2.17
CA ILE A 87 13.66 8.24 -2.60
C ILE A 87 13.63 6.71 -2.58
N TYR A 88 14.16 6.07 -3.61
CA TYR A 88 14.26 4.62 -3.65
C TYR A 88 15.28 4.11 -2.63
N THR A 89 14.97 2.94 -2.10
CA THR A 89 15.85 2.14 -1.25
C THR A 89 15.78 0.69 -1.72
N GLN A 90 16.73 -0.12 -1.26
CA GLN A 90 16.81 -1.53 -1.59
C GLN A 90 17.00 -2.32 -0.32
N TRP A 91 16.32 -3.46 -0.22
CA TRP A 91 16.54 -4.39 0.88
C TRP A 91 16.48 -5.83 0.43
N TYR A 92 17.13 -6.69 1.22
CA TYR A 92 16.89 -8.12 1.20
C TYR A 92 15.83 -8.45 2.23
N TRP A 93 14.76 -9.10 1.79
CA TRP A 93 13.70 -9.59 2.68
C TRP A 93 13.64 -11.11 2.65
N LYS A 94 13.85 -11.72 3.82
CA LYS A 94 13.68 -13.16 4.04
C LYS A 94 12.50 -13.37 4.97
N VAL A 95 11.56 -14.21 4.53
CA VAL A 95 10.32 -14.54 5.25
C VAL A 95 9.95 -15.99 4.94
N ASP A 96 9.31 -16.68 5.89
CA ASP A 96 8.72 -17.99 5.63
C ASP A 96 7.39 -17.86 4.87
N LEU A 97 6.94 -18.95 4.26
CA LEU A 97 5.74 -18.92 3.42
C LEU A 97 4.48 -18.50 4.19
N HIS A 98 4.30 -18.91 5.44
CA HIS A 98 3.11 -18.58 6.23
C HIS A 98 2.99 -17.07 6.44
N ASN A 99 4.07 -16.45 6.90
CA ASN A 99 4.12 -15.00 7.12
C ASN A 99 4.09 -14.21 5.81
N LEU A 100 4.63 -14.76 4.71
CA LEU A 100 4.53 -14.15 3.39
C LEU A 100 3.08 -14.09 2.91
N LEU A 101 2.34 -15.20 3.00
CA LEU A 101 0.93 -15.24 2.63
C LEU A 101 0.09 -14.30 3.51
N HIS A 102 0.42 -14.20 4.80
CA HIS A 102 -0.21 -13.20 5.67
C HIS A 102 0.07 -11.76 5.22
N PHE A 103 1.31 -11.44 4.85
CA PHE A 103 1.66 -10.14 4.28
C PHE A 103 0.88 -9.85 3.00
N LEU A 104 0.84 -10.81 2.06
CA LEU A 104 0.14 -10.64 0.78
C LEU A 104 -1.34 -10.40 0.99
N ARG A 105 -1.98 -11.10 1.93
CA ARG A 105 -3.38 -10.84 2.30
C ARG A 105 -3.64 -9.40 2.70
N LEU A 106 -2.71 -8.78 3.43
CA LEU A 106 -2.87 -7.41 3.92
C LEU A 106 -2.47 -6.34 2.88
N ARG A 107 -1.58 -6.69 1.95
CA ARG A 107 -0.96 -5.71 1.03
C ARG A 107 -1.43 -5.80 -0.41
N ALA A 108 -1.96 -6.94 -0.84
CA ALA A 108 -2.69 -7.08 -2.10
C ALA A 108 -4.15 -6.60 -1.99
N ASP A 109 -4.60 -6.20 -0.79
CA ASP A 109 -5.95 -5.70 -0.55
C ASP A 109 -6.22 -4.36 -1.27
N ALA A 110 -7.45 -4.16 -1.74
CA ALA A 110 -7.86 -2.93 -2.43
C ALA A 110 -7.73 -1.66 -1.56
N HIS A 111 -7.84 -1.79 -0.24
CA HIS A 111 -7.70 -0.69 0.73
C HIS A 111 -6.23 -0.40 1.07
N ALA A 112 -5.30 -1.28 0.73
CA ALA A 112 -3.88 -0.98 0.87
C ALA A 112 -3.47 0.13 -0.09
N GLN A 113 -2.46 0.91 0.31
CA GLN A 113 -1.90 1.94 -0.55
C GLN A 113 -1.43 1.33 -1.88
N TYR A 114 -1.74 2.01 -2.98
CA TYR A 114 -1.45 1.53 -4.34
C TYR A 114 0.01 1.08 -4.50
N GLU A 115 0.97 1.89 -4.02
CA GLU A 115 2.40 1.61 -4.20
C GLU A 115 2.81 0.25 -3.60
N ILE A 116 2.37 -0.09 -2.38
CA ILE A 116 2.72 -1.38 -1.78
C ILE A 116 1.94 -2.54 -2.42
N ARG A 117 0.74 -2.26 -2.94
CA ARG A 117 -0.05 -3.26 -3.67
C ARG A 117 0.63 -3.71 -4.95
N VAL A 118 1.23 -2.78 -5.72
CA VAL A 118 2.00 -3.15 -6.93
C VAL A 118 3.12 -4.14 -6.61
N TYR A 119 3.85 -3.96 -5.49
CA TYR A 119 4.84 -4.94 -5.04
C TYR A 119 4.20 -6.26 -4.60
N ALA A 120 3.09 -6.21 -3.85
CA ALA A 120 2.38 -7.39 -3.40
C ALA A 120 1.86 -8.23 -4.58
N ASP A 121 1.29 -7.59 -5.61
CA ASP A 121 0.78 -8.25 -6.81
C ASP A 121 1.89 -8.97 -7.58
N GLU A 122 3.07 -8.37 -7.69
CA GLU A 122 4.21 -9.02 -8.34
C GLU A 122 4.74 -10.19 -7.51
N ILE A 123 4.79 -10.04 -6.18
CA ILE A 123 5.16 -11.14 -5.30
C ILE A 123 4.13 -12.28 -5.36
N CYS A 124 2.84 -11.97 -5.47
CA CYS A 124 1.77 -12.97 -5.66
C CYS A 124 2.04 -13.84 -6.90
N LYS A 125 2.42 -13.25 -8.03
CA LYS A 125 2.77 -14.01 -9.25
C LYS A 125 3.95 -14.95 -9.00
N ILE A 126 5.01 -14.45 -8.37
CA ILE A 126 6.20 -15.26 -8.03
C ILE A 126 5.82 -16.44 -7.11
N VAL A 127 4.97 -16.20 -6.11
CA VAL A 127 4.52 -17.24 -5.17
C VAL A 127 3.60 -18.25 -5.86
N ALA A 128 2.71 -17.79 -6.74
CA ALA A 128 1.84 -18.66 -7.54
C ALA A 128 2.66 -19.63 -8.41
N ASP A 129 3.74 -19.12 -9.02
CA ASP A 129 4.65 -19.93 -9.83
C ASP A 129 5.51 -20.87 -8.97
N TRP A 130 5.98 -20.42 -7.80
CA TRP A 130 6.90 -21.18 -6.96
C TRP A 130 6.23 -22.27 -6.12
N VAL A 131 5.03 -22.01 -5.56
CA VAL A 131 4.30 -22.91 -4.65
C VAL A 131 2.80 -22.97 -5.02
N PRO A 132 2.46 -23.46 -6.22
CA PRO A 132 1.12 -23.30 -6.81
C PRO A 132 -0.02 -23.89 -5.97
N PHE A 133 0.18 -25.05 -5.34
CA PHE A 133 -0.88 -25.67 -4.52
C PHE A 133 -1.17 -24.87 -3.24
N ALA A 134 -0.13 -24.30 -2.62
CA ALA A 134 -0.30 -23.48 -1.42
C ALA A 134 -0.92 -22.12 -1.79
N TYR A 135 -0.52 -21.54 -2.92
CA TYR A 135 -1.08 -20.29 -3.40
C TYR A 135 -2.55 -20.44 -3.82
N ALA A 136 -2.93 -21.51 -4.54
CA ALA A 136 -4.32 -21.77 -4.90
C ALA A 136 -5.23 -21.89 -3.65
N ALA A 137 -4.78 -22.63 -2.63
CA ALA A 137 -5.51 -22.70 -1.36
C ALA A 137 -5.56 -21.33 -0.64
N PHE A 138 -4.50 -20.53 -0.72
CA PHE A 138 -4.50 -19.18 -0.17
C PHE A 138 -5.48 -18.26 -0.90
N GLU A 139 -5.52 -18.29 -2.22
CA GLU A 139 -6.41 -17.50 -3.05
C GLU A 139 -7.87 -17.84 -2.72
N ASP A 140 -8.24 -19.13 -2.74
CA ASP A 140 -9.59 -19.62 -2.46
C ASP A 140 -10.07 -19.25 -1.05
N TYR A 141 -9.26 -19.52 -0.01
CA TYR A 141 -9.72 -19.44 1.37
C TYR A 141 -9.41 -18.10 2.07
N ARG A 142 -8.48 -17.29 1.54
CA ARG A 142 -8.02 -16.07 2.20
C ARG A 142 -8.17 -14.80 1.38
N MET A 143 -8.07 -14.86 0.05
CA MET A 143 -8.29 -13.70 -0.81
C MET A 143 -9.75 -13.60 -1.28
N GLY A 144 -10.36 -14.73 -1.65
CA GLY A 144 -11.78 -14.80 -2.03
C GLY A 144 -12.75 -15.10 -0.88
N GLY A 145 -12.24 -15.38 0.32
CA GLY A 145 -13.04 -15.77 1.48
C GLY A 145 -13.45 -14.60 2.37
N ALA A 146 -14.73 -14.52 2.73
CA ALA A 146 -15.21 -13.60 3.76
C ALA A 146 -15.35 -14.29 5.13
N THR A 147 -14.97 -13.59 6.21
CA THR A 147 -15.21 -14.08 7.57
C THR A 147 -16.48 -13.44 8.11
N LEU A 148 -17.49 -14.26 8.39
CA LEU A 148 -18.74 -13.80 8.98
C LEU A 148 -18.70 -13.95 10.50
N SER A 149 -19.10 -12.90 11.22
CA SER A 149 -19.33 -12.98 12.67
C SER A 149 -20.47 -13.96 12.98
N LYS A 150 -20.59 -14.40 14.23
CA LYS A 150 -21.71 -15.26 14.66
C LYS A 150 -23.06 -14.63 14.29
N THR A 151 -23.23 -13.33 14.56
CA THR A 151 -24.46 -12.59 14.22
C THR A 151 -24.70 -12.55 12.72
N ALA A 152 -23.66 -12.35 11.91
CA ALA A 152 -23.75 -12.40 10.45
C ALA A 152 -24.18 -13.76 9.91
N VAL A 153 -23.65 -14.85 10.48
CA VAL A 153 -24.10 -16.20 10.13
C VAL A 153 -25.57 -16.40 10.48
N ASP A 154 -26.03 -15.90 11.63
CA ASP A 154 -27.44 -16.03 12.04
C ASP A 154 -28.38 -15.19 11.16
N VAL A 155 -27.99 -13.96 10.81
CA VAL A 155 -28.70 -13.11 9.84
C VAL A 155 -28.79 -13.79 8.48
N MET A 156 -27.67 -14.30 7.95
CA MET A 156 -27.64 -14.99 6.67
C MET A 156 -28.57 -16.22 6.66
N ARG A 157 -28.60 -17.00 7.75
CA ARG A 157 -29.54 -18.13 7.89
C ARG A 157 -31.00 -17.69 7.86
N ARG A 158 -31.35 -16.56 8.48
CA ARG A 158 -32.71 -15.99 8.46
C ARG A 158 -33.09 -15.52 7.06
N MET A 159 -32.18 -14.83 6.36
CA MET A 159 -32.38 -14.40 4.97
C MET A 159 -32.59 -15.59 4.02
N ILE A 160 -31.79 -16.66 4.14
CA ILE A 160 -31.95 -17.89 3.33
C ILE A 160 -33.30 -18.57 3.58
N LYS A 161 -33.87 -18.44 4.78
CA LYS A 161 -35.22 -18.95 5.11
C LYS A 161 -36.34 -18.05 4.57
N GLY A 162 -36.02 -16.95 3.90
CA GLY A 162 -36.99 -15.99 3.36
C GLY A 162 -37.54 -15.02 4.40
N GLU A 163 -36.90 -14.87 5.57
CA GLU A 163 -37.27 -13.83 6.53
C GLU A 163 -36.85 -12.45 6.01
N ASP A 164 -37.69 -11.44 6.25
CA ASP A 164 -37.34 -10.04 5.99
C ASP A 164 -36.40 -9.53 7.10
N VAL A 165 -35.10 -9.51 6.80
CA VAL A 165 -34.06 -9.07 7.74
C VAL A 165 -33.58 -7.68 7.34
N THR A 166 -33.73 -6.73 8.25
CA THR A 166 -33.31 -5.33 8.11
C THR A 166 -32.20 -5.02 9.11
N GLN A 167 -31.50 -3.90 8.90
CA GLN A 167 -30.48 -3.43 9.86
C GLN A 167 -31.04 -3.35 11.29
N GLU A 168 -32.28 -2.91 11.46
CA GLU A 168 -32.94 -2.71 12.75
C GLU A 168 -33.25 -4.02 13.47
N ASN A 169 -33.56 -5.09 12.74
CA ASN A 169 -33.95 -6.39 13.30
C ASN A 169 -32.84 -7.47 13.21
N SER A 170 -31.67 -7.10 12.69
CA SER A 170 -30.50 -7.96 12.52
C SER A 170 -29.70 -8.17 13.81
N GLY A 171 -29.80 -7.24 14.76
CA GLY A 171 -28.93 -7.18 15.94
C GLY A 171 -27.52 -6.66 15.65
N MET A 172 -27.24 -6.21 14.42
CA MET A 172 -25.96 -5.59 14.02
C MET A 172 -26.01 -4.08 14.20
N SER A 173 -24.86 -3.49 14.53
CA SER A 173 -24.66 -2.05 14.37
C SER A 173 -24.75 -1.63 12.89
N LYS A 174 -24.92 -0.33 12.63
CA LYS A 174 -24.94 0.19 11.25
C LYS A 174 -23.65 -0.12 10.47
N GLY A 175 -22.51 -0.20 11.16
CA GLY A 175 -21.22 -0.53 10.55
C GLY A 175 -21.14 -1.99 10.16
N GLU A 176 -21.44 -2.89 11.10
CA GLU A 176 -21.46 -4.35 10.87
C GLU A 176 -22.47 -4.74 9.79
N TRP A 177 -23.65 -4.11 9.77
CA TRP A 177 -24.65 -4.35 8.73
C TRP A 177 -24.14 -3.96 7.34
N ARG A 178 -23.44 -2.82 7.22
CA ARG A 178 -22.87 -2.38 5.95
C ARG A 178 -21.77 -3.34 5.47
N GLU A 179 -20.88 -3.76 6.37
CA GLU A 179 -19.84 -4.74 6.07
C GLU A 179 -20.44 -6.08 5.65
N PHE A 180 -21.44 -6.57 6.38
CA PHE A 180 -22.16 -7.79 6.05
C PHE A 180 -22.85 -7.73 4.67
N MET A 181 -23.61 -6.68 4.38
CA MET A 181 -24.26 -6.52 3.09
C MET A 181 -23.24 -6.36 1.96
N SER A 182 -22.10 -5.71 2.19
CA SER A 182 -21.02 -5.63 1.17
C SER A 182 -20.43 -6.99 0.81
N VAL A 183 -20.49 -7.97 1.73
CA VAL A 183 -20.07 -9.35 1.44
C VAL A 183 -21.15 -10.13 0.67
N ILE A 184 -22.43 -9.86 0.95
CA ILE A 184 -23.55 -10.59 0.33
C ILE A 184 -23.90 -10.04 -1.06
N ASP A 185 -23.92 -8.72 -1.20
CA ASP A 185 -24.37 -8.05 -2.42
C ASP A 185 -23.32 -8.07 -3.54
N GLY A 186 -22.06 -8.42 -3.21
CA GLY A 186 -20.97 -8.78 -4.13
C GLY A 186 -20.78 -7.86 -5.32
#